data_AF-A0A9D6X9G3-F1
#
_entry.id   AF-A0A9D6X9G3-F1
#
_cell.length_a   1.000
_cell.length_b   1.000
_cell.length_c   1.000
_cell.angle_alpha   90.00
_cell.angle_beta   90.00
_cell.angle_gamma   90.00
#
_symmetry.space_group_name_H-M   'P 1'
#
loop_
_entity.id
_entity.type
_entity.pdbx_description
1 polymer ?
#
loop_
_entity_poly.entity_id
_entity_poly.type
_entity_poly.pdbx_seq_one_letter_code
_entity_poly.pdbx_strand_id
1 'polypeptide(L)'
;MQLLSIIRETYKNFFEIVARYWRFYGGVQSFISSTYLHLSIILGVIFHPPWNKDAIWYNVSLAILPNMIGFTLGGYAILFAFGDKEFFKLFKADKDDNNGPSPYLQLHGTFIHFIVIQIISLLFALLSMTISIQDGLISWIGFILLIYSILLALAAVFAILRLASLFDIWNQNNDDKE
;
A
#
# COMPACT_ATOMS: atom_id res chain seq x y z
N MET A 1 -34.96 -15.56 6.33
CA MET A 1 -34.46 -14.52 7.25
C MET A 1 -32.99 -14.73 7.65
N GLN A 2 -32.54 -15.94 8.01
CA GLN A 2 -31.13 -16.20 8.42
C GLN A 2 -30.07 -15.89 7.34
N LEU A 3 -30.38 -16.12 6.05
CA LEU A 3 -29.42 -15.83 4.97
C LEU A 3 -29.12 -14.32 4.85
N LEU A 4 -30.15 -13.47 4.99
CA LEU A 4 -29.98 -12.01 4.91
C LEU A 4 -29.19 -11.44 6.10
N SER A 5 -29.32 -12.03 7.30
CA SER A 5 -28.52 -11.62 8.46
C SER A 5 -27.06 -12.02 8.31
N ILE A 6 -26.78 -13.23 7.80
CA ILE A 6 -25.41 -13.70 7.53
C ILE A 6 -24.73 -12.80 6.47
N ILE A 7 -25.44 -12.47 5.39
CA ILE A 7 -24.92 -11.59 4.35
C ILE A 7 -24.62 -10.20 4.94
N ARG A 8 -25.56 -9.63 5.71
CA ARG A 8 -25.38 -8.32 6.34
C ARG A 8 -24.19 -8.28 7.30
N GLU A 9 -24.02 -9.33 8.10
CA GLU A 9 -22.90 -9.46 9.03
C GLU A 9 -21.56 -9.57 8.29
N THR A 10 -21.51 -10.32 7.20
CA THR A 10 -20.32 -10.45 6.35
C THR A 10 -19.89 -9.10 5.77
N TYR A 11 -20.84 -8.32 5.22
CA TYR A 11 -20.54 -6.97 4.72
C TYR A 11 -20.10 -6.02 5.83
N LYS A 12 -20.72 -6.09 7.01
CA LYS A 12 -20.31 -5.28 8.16
C LYS A 12 -18.86 -5.57 8.53
N ASN A 13 -18.49 -6.84 8.65
CA ASN A 13 -17.13 -7.28 8.95
C ASN A 13 -16.14 -6.80 7.88
N PHE A 14 -16.52 -6.81 6.61
CA PHE A 14 -15.69 -6.27 5.53
C PHE A 14 -15.40 -4.77 5.71
N PHE A 15 -16.42 -3.95 5.96
CA PHE A 15 -16.22 -2.51 6.16
C PHE A 15 -15.39 -2.21 7.42
N GLU A 16 -15.54 -3.00 8.47
CA GLU A 16 -14.71 -2.89 9.68
C GLU A 16 -13.23 -3.18 9.37
N ILE A 17 -12.94 -4.17 8.53
CA ILE A 17 -11.57 -4.47 8.08
C ILE A 17 -11.00 -3.33 7.24
N VAL A 18 -11.78 -2.79 6.30
CA VAL A 18 -11.36 -1.65 5.46
C VAL A 18 -11.08 -0.41 6.31
N ALA A 19 -11.96 -0.10 7.27
CA ALA A 19 -11.77 1.02 8.19
C ALA A 19 -10.51 0.84 9.05
N ARG A 20 -10.26 -0.38 9.54
CA ARG A 20 -9.06 -0.73 10.31
C ARG A 20 -7.79 -0.56 9.48
N TYR A 21 -7.80 -1.02 8.23
CA TYR A 21 -6.72 -0.79 7.26
C TYR A 21 -6.43 0.71 7.13
N TRP A 22 -7.46 1.53 6.92
CA TRP A 22 -7.27 2.97 6.74
C TRP A 22 -6.68 3.63 8.00
N ARG A 23 -7.13 3.20 9.20
CA ARG A 23 -6.55 3.65 10.48
C ARG A 23 -5.07 3.26 10.62
N PHE A 24 -4.70 2.04 10.22
CA PHE A 24 -3.31 1.56 10.29
C PHE A 24 -2.38 2.29 9.33
N TYR A 25 -2.85 2.60 8.12
CA TYR A 25 -2.09 3.38 7.15
C TYR A 25 -1.85 4.83 7.59
N GLY A 26 -2.75 5.41 8.39
CA GLY A 26 -2.68 6.82 8.83
C GLY A 26 -3.83 7.69 8.29
N GLY A 27 -4.86 7.08 7.73
CA GLY A 27 -6.09 7.75 7.29
C GLY A 27 -5.97 8.48 5.95
N VAL A 28 -7.04 9.19 5.58
CA VAL A 28 -7.12 9.97 4.33
C VAL A 28 -6.11 11.12 4.35
N GLN A 29 -5.87 11.72 5.52
CA GLN A 29 -4.91 12.80 5.66
C GLN A 29 -3.50 12.37 5.25
N SER A 30 -3.05 11.20 5.74
CA SER A 30 -1.72 10.66 5.38
C SER A 30 -1.60 10.33 3.90
N PHE A 31 -2.69 9.92 3.26
CA PHE A 31 -2.73 9.70 1.81
C PHE A 31 -2.54 11.01 1.04
N ILE A 32 -3.34 12.04 1.34
CA ILE A 32 -3.30 13.32 0.62
C ILE A 32 -1.98 14.05 0.89
N SER A 33 -1.46 14.01 2.12
CA SER A 33 -0.19 14.65 2.47
C SER A 33 1.03 13.81 2.08
N SER A 34 0.86 12.66 1.42
CA SER A 34 1.94 11.75 1.09
C SER A 34 2.90 12.38 0.08
N THR A 35 4.19 12.42 0.42
CA THR A 35 5.25 12.85 -0.50
C THR A 35 5.22 12.04 -1.80
N TYR A 36 4.87 10.75 -1.73
CA TYR A 36 4.80 9.86 -2.89
C TYR A 36 3.64 10.22 -3.83
N LEU A 37 2.52 10.71 -3.29
CA LEU A 37 1.39 11.18 -4.10
C LEU A 37 1.74 12.48 -4.84
N HIS A 38 2.35 13.43 -4.13
CA HIS A 38 2.80 14.67 -4.76
C HIS A 38 3.86 14.41 -5.83
N LEU A 39 4.82 13.52 -5.53
CA LEU A 39 5.87 13.14 -6.46
C LEU A 39 5.30 12.40 -7.68
N SER A 40 4.28 11.55 -7.52
CA SER A 40 3.66 10.87 -8.66
C SER A 40 2.95 11.84 -9.61
N ILE A 41 2.31 12.88 -9.06
CA ILE A 41 1.68 13.93 -9.88
C ILE A 41 2.77 14.70 -10.64
N ILE A 42 3.83 15.15 -9.96
CA ILE A 42 4.93 15.89 -10.58
C ILE A 42 5.59 15.06 -11.69
N LEU A 43 5.96 13.81 -11.39
CA LEU A 43 6.58 12.91 -12.36
C LEU A 43 5.64 12.55 -13.50
N GLY A 44 4.34 12.38 -13.22
CA GLY A 44 3.34 12.22 -14.25
C GLY A 44 3.38 13.38 -15.22
N VAL A 45 3.37 14.63 -14.70
CA VAL A 45 3.40 15.86 -15.50
C VAL A 45 4.66 15.98 -16.33
N ILE A 46 5.81 15.61 -15.76
CA ILE A 46 7.10 15.69 -16.45
C ILE A 46 7.23 14.63 -17.55
N PHE A 47 6.87 13.38 -17.27
CA PHE A 47 7.12 12.28 -18.21
C PHE A 47 6.08 12.17 -19.32
N HIS A 48 4.87 12.68 -19.06
CA HIS A 48 3.69 12.49 -19.90
C HIS A 48 3.31 11.00 -20.08
N PRO A 49 2.01 10.66 -20.06
CA PRO A 49 1.57 9.32 -20.44
C PRO A 49 2.00 9.00 -21.87
N PRO A 50 2.50 7.78 -22.15
CA PRO A 50 2.87 7.43 -23.49
C PRO A 50 1.59 7.16 -24.32
N TRP A 51 1.41 7.98 -25.34
CA TRP A 51 0.26 7.96 -26.27
C TRP A 51 0.60 7.35 -27.63
N ASN A 52 1.81 6.83 -27.79
CA ASN A 52 2.20 6.23 -29.05
C ASN A 52 1.56 4.84 -29.21
N LYS A 53 1.21 4.47 -30.44
CA LYS A 53 0.66 3.16 -30.80
C LYS A 53 1.54 2.01 -30.33
N ASP A 54 2.85 2.22 -30.28
CA ASP A 54 3.83 1.22 -29.84
C ASP A 54 3.93 1.09 -28.32
N ALA A 55 3.51 2.11 -27.55
CA ALA A 55 3.64 2.16 -26.11
C ALA A 55 2.46 2.91 -25.48
N ILE A 56 1.29 2.27 -25.43
CA ILE A 56 0.11 2.87 -24.82
C ILE A 56 0.19 2.71 -23.30
N TRP A 57 -0.11 3.78 -22.55
CA TRP A 57 0.02 3.82 -21.08
C TRP A 57 -0.59 2.60 -20.35
N TYR A 58 -1.77 2.12 -20.78
CA TYR A 58 -2.40 0.97 -20.13
C TYR A 58 -1.63 -0.33 -20.40
N ASN A 59 -1.02 -0.49 -21.57
CA ASN A 59 -0.18 -1.66 -21.88
C ASN A 59 1.08 -1.65 -21.00
N VAL A 60 1.66 -0.47 -20.77
CA VAL A 60 2.79 -0.30 -19.85
C VAL A 60 2.38 -0.71 -18.43
N SER A 61 1.23 -0.24 -17.94
CA SER A 61 0.69 -0.66 -16.63
C SER A 61 0.46 -2.17 -16.54
N LEU A 62 -0.12 -2.79 -17.57
CA LEU A 62 -0.39 -4.22 -17.62
C LEU A 62 0.89 -5.07 -17.68
N ALA A 63 1.99 -4.54 -18.22
CA ALA A 63 3.27 -5.22 -18.24
C ALA A 63 4.01 -5.14 -16.89
N ILE A 64 3.87 -4.04 -16.16
CA ILE A 64 4.63 -3.76 -14.93
C ILE A 64 3.91 -4.29 -13.69
N LEU A 65 2.62 -3.94 -13.53
CA LEU A 65 1.89 -4.11 -12.27
C LEU A 65 1.72 -5.58 -11.83
N PRO A 66 1.42 -6.57 -12.71
CA PRO A 66 1.26 -7.95 -12.27
C PRO A 66 2.53 -8.51 -11.61
N ASN A 67 3.70 -8.21 -12.18
CA ASN A 67 4.98 -8.61 -11.62
C ASN A 67 5.23 -7.92 -10.27
N MET A 68 4.97 -6.61 -10.18
CA MET A 68 5.12 -5.87 -8.93
C MET A 68 4.20 -6.39 -7.81
N ILE A 69 2.94 -6.73 -8.13
CA ILE A 69 2.00 -7.29 -7.16
C ILE A 69 2.52 -8.64 -6.65
N GLY A 70 2.98 -9.51 -7.56
CA GLY A 70 3.59 -10.79 -7.22
C GLY A 70 4.78 -10.64 -6.27
N PHE A 71 5.73 -9.76 -6.59
CA PHE A 71 6.88 -9.49 -5.73
C PHE A 71 6.50 -8.84 -4.40
N THR A 72 5.52 -7.93 -4.40
CA THR A 72 5.04 -7.26 -3.18
C THR A 72 4.40 -8.28 -2.23
N LEU A 73 3.54 -9.15 -2.74
CA LEU A 73 2.90 -10.20 -1.96
C LEU A 73 3.93 -11.22 -1.46
N GLY A 74 4.91 -11.60 -2.30
CA GLY A 74 6.02 -12.46 -1.89
C GLY A 74 6.84 -11.84 -0.76
N GLY A 75 7.25 -10.58 -0.90
CA GLY A 75 7.97 -9.84 0.14
C GLY A 75 7.15 -9.70 1.42
N TYR A 76 5.86 -9.42 1.32
CA TYR A 76 4.94 -9.34 2.45
C TYR A 76 4.77 -10.68 3.17
N ALA A 77 4.69 -11.79 2.43
CA ALA A 77 4.62 -13.14 2.99
C ALA A 77 5.90 -13.52 3.74
N ILE A 78 7.06 -13.18 3.18
CA ILE A 78 8.37 -13.38 3.83
C ILE A 78 8.43 -12.57 5.15
N LEU A 79 8.06 -11.30 5.10
CA LEU A 79 8.03 -10.42 6.27
C LEU A 79 7.10 -10.94 7.36
N PHE A 80 5.93 -11.47 6.97
CA PHE A 80 4.99 -12.09 7.89
C PHE A 80 5.53 -13.40 8.49
N ALA A 81 6.23 -14.22 7.69
CA ALA A 81 6.83 -15.48 8.15
C ALA A 81 7.98 -15.24 9.14
N PHE A 82 8.71 -14.13 9.03
CA PHE A 82 9.79 -13.72 9.94
C PHE A 82 9.30 -12.97 11.20
N GLY A 83 8.00 -12.73 11.36
CA GLY A 83 7.45 -12.09 12.56
C GLY A 83 7.57 -12.98 13.79
N ASP A 84 8.70 -12.91 14.51
CA ASP A 84 8.98 -13.70 15.69
C ASP A 84 8.24 -13.19 16.95
N LYS A 85 8.10 -14.05 17.97
CA LYS A 85 7.48 -13.78 19.27
C LYS A 85 8.12 -12.60 20.01
N GLU A 86 9.41 -12.32 19.79
CA GLU A 86 10.08 -11.12 20.33
C GLU A 86 9.69 -9.84 19.61
N PHE A 87 9.48 -9.91 18.30
CA PHE A 87 8.89 -8.83 17.52
C PHE A 87 7.51 -8.45 18.06
N PHE A 88 6.70 -9.44 18.49
CA PHE A 88 5.41 -9.20 19.14
C PHE A 88 5.50 -8.62 20.57
N LYS A 89 6.61 -8.79 21.30
CA LYS A 89 6.79 -8.20 22.64
C LYS A 89 6.99 -6.69 22.60
N LEU A 90 7.63 -6.18 21.55
CA LEU A 90 7.71 -4.75 21.22
C LEU A 90 6.32 -4.08 21.08
N PHE A 91 5.27 -4.88 20.82
CA PHE A 91 3.89 -4.42 20.65
C PHE A 91 3.00 -4.53 21.88
N LYS A 92 3.55 -4.86 23.06
CA LYS A 92 2.93 -4.50 24.34
C LYS A 92 3.14 -3.00 24.64
N ALA A 93 2.84 -2.14 23.68
CA ALA A 93 2.63 -0.73 23.97
C ALA A 93 1.22 -0.61 24.55
N ASP A 94 1.14 0.12 25.66
CA ASP A 94 -0.03 0.31 26.51
C ASP A 94 -1.34 0.51 25.74
N LYS A 95 -2.44 0.03 26.35
CA LYS A 95 -3.82 0.25 25.92
C LYS A 95 -4.25 1.72 26.04
N ASP A 96 -3.43 2.67 25.62
CA ASP A 96 -3.85 4.05 25.44
C ASP A 96 -4.20 4.26 23.97
N ASP A 97 -5.50 4.24 23.69
CA ASP A 97 -6.14 4.40 22.38
C ASP A 97 -5.79 5.76 21.69
N ASN A 98 -5.03 6.62 22.37
CA ASN A 98 -4.66 7.98 21.97
C ASN A 98 -3.34 8.12 21.17
N ASN A 99 -2.47 7.10 21.11
CA ASN A 99 -1.12 7.25 20.53
C ASN A 99 -0.93 6.74 19.08
N GLY A 100 -2.03 6.49 18.35
CA GLY A 100 -1.96 6.05 16.95
C GLY A 100 -1.57 4.58 16.78
N PRO A 101 -1.49 4.08 15.53
CA PRO A 101 -1.14 2.68 15.27
C PRO A 101 0.32 2.40 15.65
N SER A 102 0.58 1.21 16.18
CA SER A 102 1.96 0.78 16.46
C SER A 102 2.80 0.70 15.17
N PRO A 103 4.13 0.80 15.24
CA PRO A 103 5.00 0.73 14.06
C PRO A 103 4.78 -0.52 13.18
N TYR A 104 4.45 -1.66 13.79
CA TYR A 104 4.09 -2.88 13.06
C TYR A 104 2.75 -2.77 12.36
N LEU A 105 1.71 -2.26 13.04
CA LEU A 105 0.43 -2.02 12.37
C LEU A 105 0.58 -1.01 11.24
N GLN A 106 1.43 0.00 11.41
CA GLN A 106 1.75 0.96 10.36
C GLN A 106 2.50 0.34 9.18
N LEU A 107 3.44 -0.59 9.43
CA LEU A 107 4.08 -1.39 8.38
C LEU A 107 3.03 -2.18 7.58
N HIS A 108 2.17 -2.94 8.27
CA HIS A 108 1.10 -3.69 7.61
C HIS A 108 0.15 -2.78 6.82
N GLY A 109 -0.25 -1.65 7.40
CA GLY A 109 -1.06 -0.64 6.72
C GLY A 109 -0.39 -0.11 5.45
N THR A 110 0.92 0.13 5.47
CA THR A 110 1.71 0.58 4.32
C THR A 110 1.73 -0.47 3.21
N PHE A 111 1.99 -1.74 3.56
CA PHE A 111 1.98 -2.84 2.59
C PHE A 111 0.60 -3.08 1.98
N ILE A 112 -0.45 -3.07 2.80
CA ILE A 112 -1.83 -3.22 2.32
C ILE A 112 -2.18 -2.06 1.39
N HIS A 113 -1.83 -0.81 1.74
CA HIS A 113 -2.07 0.34 0.87
C HIS A 113 -1.34 0.18 -0.47
N PHE A 114 -0.08 -0.21 -0.44
CA PHE A 114 0.72 -0.47 -1.62
C PHE A 114 0.07 -1.52 -2.54
N ILE A 115 -0.41 -2.64 -1.99
CA ILE A 115 -1.09 -3.69 -2.77
C ILE A 115 -2.43 -3.20 -3.31
N VAL A 116 -3.23 -2.53 -2.49
CA VAL A 116 -4.56 -2.02 -2.88
C VAL A 116 -4.44 -1.03 -4.03
N ILE A 117 -3.50 -0.10 -3.97
CA ILE A 117 -3.27 0.89 -5.03
C ILE A 117 -2.79 0.22 -6.32
N GLN A 118 -1.90 -0.78 -6.25
CA GLN A 118 -1.49 -1.56 -7.42
C GLN A 118 -2.68 -2.28 -8.07
N ILE A 119 -3.57 -2.88 -7.27
CA ILE A 119 -4.78 -3.55 -7.78
C ILE A 119 -5.71 -2.53 -8.45
N ILE A 120 -5.95 -1.37 -7.82
CA ILE A 120 -6.77 -0.30 -8.40
C ILE A 120 -6.16 0.18 -9.72
N SER A 121 -4.84 0.38 -9.77
CA SER A 121 -4.12 0.78 -10.98
C SER A 121 -4.24 -0.26 -12.09
N LEU A 122 -4.16 -1.55 -11.76
CA LEU A 122 -4.28 -2.64 -12.71
C LEU A 122 -5.70 -2.73 -13.27
N LEU A 123 -6.72 -2.66 -12.41
CA LEU A 123 -8.12 -2.63 -12.83
C LEU A 123 -8.43 -1.42 -13.71
N PHE A 124 -7.89 -0.25 -13.36
CA PHE A 124 -8.04 0.96 -14.16
C PHE A 124 -7.41 0.83 -15.55
N ALA A 125 -6.22 0.22 -15.64
CA ALA A 125 -5.57 -0.08 -16.91
C ALA A 125 -6.36 -1.11 -17.75
N LEU A 126 -6.88 -2.17 -17.12
CA LEU A 126 -7.72 -3.17 -17.81
C LEU A 126 -9.00 -2.57 -18.39
N LEU A 127 -9.69 -1.72 -17.62
CA LEU A 127 -10.89 -1.01 -18.09
C LEU A 127 -10.56 -0.09 -19.26
N SER A 128 -9.45 0.64 -19.16
CA SER A 128 -9.01 1.57 -20.20
C SER A 128 -8.56 0.86 -21.47
N MET A 129 -7.92 -0.31 -21.36
CA MET A 129 -7.61 -1.19 -22.49
C MET A 129 -8.89 -1.65 -23.19
N THR A 130 -9.89 -2.09 -22.41
CA THR A 130 -11.17 -2.58 -22.96
C THR A 130 -11.91 -1.50 -23.75
N ILE A 131 -11.88 -0.26 -23.28
CA ILE A 131 -12.52 0.89 -23.93
C ILE A 131 -11.58 1.56 -24.97
N SER A 132 -10.32 1.12 -25.06
CA SER A 132 -9.28 1.69 -25.92
C SER A 132 -9.01 3.18 -25.67
N ILE A 133 -8.95 3.59 -24.40
CA ILE A 133 -8.65 4.98 -24.01
C ILE A 133 -7.15 5.22 -24.08
N GLN A 134 -6.70 5.84 -25.16
CA GLN A 134 -5.27 6.03 -25.45
C GLN A 134 -4.73 7.34 -24.89
N ASP A 135 -5.51 8.42 -25.00
CA ASP A 135 -5.09 9.79 -24.71
C ASP A 135 -6.05 10.54 -23.76
N GLY A 136 -5.74 11.80 -23.50
CA GLY A 136 -6.56 12.68 -22.67
C GLY A 136 -6.38 12.52 -21.15
N LEU A 137 -7.27 13.12 -20.38
CA LEU A 137 -7.16 13.21 -18.91
C LEU A 137 -7.22 11.84 -18.22
N ILE A 138 -7.94 10.88 -18.77
CA ILE A 138 -8.04 9.53 -18.22
C ILE A 138 -6.69 8.81 -18.33
N SER A 139 -6.00 8.97 -19.46
CA SER A 139 -4.65 8.45 -19.67
C SER A 139 -3.66 9.05 -18.67
N TRP A 140 -3.75 10.35 -18.43
CA TRP A 140 -2.99 11.05 -17.40
C TRP A 140 -3.21 10.50 -15.99
N ILE A 141 -4.47 10.36 -15.58
CA ILE A 141 -4.83 9.81 -14.27
C ILE A 141 -4.29 8.38 -14.14
N GLY A 142 -4.47 7.55 -15.16
CA GLY A 142 -3.98 6.18 -15.18
C GLY A 142 -2.46 6.07 -15.07
N PHE A 143 -1.75 6.98 -15.74
CA PHE A 143 -0.28 7.02 -15.68
C PHE A 143 0.24 7.56 -14.35
N ILE A 144 -0.38 8.59 -13.76
CA ILE A 144 -0.08 9.04 -12.39
C ILE A 144 -0.31 7.92 -11.38
N LEU A 145 -1.38 7.14 -11.56
CA LEU A 145 -1.71 6.00 -10.70
C LEU A 145 -0.68 4.87 -10.81
N LEU A 146 -0.15 4.61 -12.02
CA LEU A 146 0.98 3.71 -12.23
C LEU A 146 2.24 4.21 -11.51
N ILE A 147 2.62 5.47 -11.70
CA ILE A 147 3.81 6.05 -11.05
C ILE A 147 3.64 6.02 -9.53
N TYR A 148 2.46 6.35 -9.02
CA TYR A 148 2.16 6.31 -7.60
C TYR A 148 2.32 4.89 -7.04
N SER A 149 1.83 3.89 -7.77
CA SER A 149 2.03 2.47 -7.43
C SER A 149 3.51 2.12 -7.35
N ILE A 150 4.34 2.57 -8.30
CA ILE A 150 5.79 2.33 -8.28
C ILE A 150 6.45 3.02 -7.07
N LEU A 151 6.08 4.26 -6.78
CA LEU A 151 6.62 5.01 -5.64
C LEU A 151 6.20 4.41 -4.29
N LEU A 152 5.03 3.78 -4.19
CA LEU A 152 4.62 3.07 -2.98
C LEU A 152 5.49 1.83 -2.69
N ALA A 153 6.15 1.26 -3.69
CA ALA A 153 7.15 0.22 -3.46
C ALA A 153 8.30 0.76 -2.61
N LEU A 154 8.78 1.97 -2.93
CA LEU A 154 9.81 2.66 -2.15
C LEU A 154 9.31 2.99 -0.73
N ALA A 155 8.05 3.42 -0.60
CA ALA A 155 7.43 3.66 0.69
C ALA A 155 7.41 2.41 1.57
N ALA A 156 7.09 1.24 1.00
CA ALA A 156 7.10 -0.03 1.71
C ALA A 156 8.52 -0.43 2.14
N VAL A 157 9.52 -0.25 1.28
CA VAL A 157 10.93 -0.51 1.63
C VAL A 157 11.39 0.36 2.80
N PHE A 158 11.07 1.66 2.80
CA PHE A 158 11.42 2.53 3.93
C PHE A 158 10.62 2.24 5.20
N ALA A 159 9.39 1.71 5.09
CA ALA A 159 8.66 1.24 6.25
C ALA A 159 9.32 0.01 6.90
N ILE A 160 9.85 -0.92 6.09
CA ILE A 160 10.64 -2.05 6.59
C ILE A 160 11.91 -1.54 7.28
N LEU A 161 12.64 -0.62 6.64
CA LEU A 161 13.87 -0.06 7.20
C LEU A 161 13.62 0.60 8.56
N ARG A 162 12.58 1.43 8.65
CA ARG A 162 12.18 2.09 9.91
C ARG A 162 11.92 1.09 11.02
N LEU A 163 11.22 0.01 10.70
CA LEU A 163 10.90 -1.04 11.65
C LEU A 163 12.15 -1.82 12.09
N ALA A 164 13.07 -2.11 11.16
CA ALA A 164 14.35 -2.73 11.46
C ALA A 164 15.21 -1.85 12.38
N SER A 165 15.26 -0.54 12.14
CA SER A 165 15.98 0.41 13.02
C SER A 165 15.37 0.47 14.42
N LEU A 166 14.04 0.42 14.54
CA LEU A 166 13.38 0.38 15.86
C LEU A 166 13.71 -0.92 16.61
N PHE A 167 13.79 -2.04 15.90
CA PHE A 167 14.19 -3.33 16.47
C PHE A 167 15.64 -3.32 16.99
N ASP A 168 16.56 -2.75 16.21
CA ASP A 168 17.98 -2.60 16.60
C ASP A 168 18.14 -1.75 17.87
N ILE A 169 17.48 -0.59 17.92
CA ILE A 169 17.49 0.29 19.11
C ILE A 169 16.92 -0.44 20.33
N TRP A 170 15.90 -1.26 20.16
CA TRP A 170 15.31 -2.02 21.27
C TRP A 170 16.27 -3.08 21.81
N ASN A 171 16.98 -3.80 20.95
CA ASN A 171 17.97 -4.79 21.39
C ASN A 171 19.09 -4.13 22.22
N GLN A 172 19.66 -3.02 21.72
CA GLN A 172 20.70 -2.27 22.44
C GLN A 172 20.25 -1.84 23.85
N ASN A 173 19.02 -1.34 23.99
CA ASN A 173 18.49 -0.90 25.28
C ASN A 173 18.17 -2.03 26.27
N ASN A 174 18.05 -3.28 25.81
CA ASN A 174 17.87 -4.43 26.70
C ASN A 174 19.20 -5.06 27.09
N ASP A 175 20.17 -5.09 26.17
CA ASP A 175 21.54 -5.54 26.46
C ASP A 175 22.21 -4.65 27.53
N ASP A 176 21.91 -3.34 27.57
CA ASP A 176 22.39 -2.41 28.60
C ASP A 176 21.76 -2.61 30.00
N LYS A 177 20.74 -3.47 30.13
CA LYS A 177 19.99 -3.70 31.39
C LYS A 177 20.30 -5.05 32.05
N GLU A 178 21.07 -5.91 31.40
CA GLU A 178 21.59 -7.18 31.96
C GLU A 178 23.00 -6.99 32.54
#